data_AF-A0A399ZWY1-F1
#
_entry.id   AF-A0A399ZWY1-F1
#
_cell.length_a   1.000
_cell.length_b   1.000
_cell.length_c   1.000
_cell.angle_alpha   90.00
_cell.angle_beta   90.00
_cell.angle_gamma   90.00
#
_symmetry.space_group_name_H-M   'P 1'
#
loop_
_entity.id
_entity.type
_entity.pdbx_description
1 polymer ?
#
loop_
_entity_poly.entity_id
_entity_poly.type
_entity_poly.pdbx_seq_one_letter_code
_entity_poly.pdbx_strand_id
1 'polypeptide(L)'
;MIMSESNPLRILVATMGGQSQVVTLALDWLLAQGEEIAQVIVVHVAPQAPRTHKALEQLASEFPRDHYAFANRAIRLRVLSVRDANAPLQDIRTEADAEATWQFMYRLLAELKQQGHALDLVVAGGRRMMGLMAQSAALLLFGHRDRVRRI
;
A
#
# COMPACT_ATOMS: atom_id res chain seq x y z
N MET A 1 3.39 21.54 31.20
CA MET A 1 4.23 20.76 30.26
C MET A 1 3.27 20.02 29.35
N ILE A 2 2.95 20.61 28.19
CA ILE A 2 1.97 20.02 27.26
C ILE A 2 2.70 18.90 26.54
N MET A 3 2.32 17.66 26.81
CA MET A 3 2.78 16.52 26.03
C MET A 3 2.28 16.77 24.60
N SER A 4 3.20 17.07 23.68
CA SER A 4 2.95 17.03 22.26
C SER A 4 2.41 15.62 21.95
N GLU A 5 1.10 15.50 21.69
CA GLU A 5 0.57 14.33 21.00
C GLU A 5 1.26 14.32 19.64
N SER A 6 2.35 13.56 19.54
CA SER A 6 2.96 13.24 18.27
C SER A 6 1.88 12.61 17.39
N ASN A 7 1.45 13.34 16.35
CA ASN A 7 0.49 12.84 15.39
C ASN A 7 0.98 11.48 14.88
N PRO A 8 0.18 10.40 14.93
CA PRO A 8 0.61 9.10 14.46
C PRO A 8 1.05 9.20 13.00
N LEU A 9 2.24 8.66 12.69
CA LEU A 9 2.77 8.63 11.33
C LEU A 9 1.75 7.94 10.42
N ARG A 10 1.41 8.60 9.31
CA ARG A 10 0.43 8.10 8.35
C ARG A 10 1.12 7.34 7.24
N ILE A 11 0.58 6.17 6.92
CA ILE A 11 1.14 5.25 5.94
C ILE A 11 0.12 5.03 4.81
N LEU A 12 0.57 5.27 3.59
CA LEU A 12 -0.17 4.92 2.39
C LEU A 12 0.08 3.45 2.05
N VAL A 13 -0.94 2.61 2.11
CA VAL A 13 -0.88 1.22 1.61
C VAL A 13 -1.61 1.17 0.28
N ALA A 14 -0.93 0.81 -0.79
CA ALA A 14 -1.52 0.77 -2.13
C ALA A 14 -1.40 -0.62 -2.74
N THR A 15 -2.51 -1.20 -3.20
CA THR A 15 -2.45 -2.39 -4.06
C THR A 15 -2.01 -1.97 -5.46
N MET A 16 -1.10 -2.70 -6.12
CA MET A 16 -0.66 -2.41 -7.48
C MET A 16 -0.71 -3.65 -8.35
N GLY A 17 -1.37 -3.53 -9.51
CA GLY A 17 -1.34 -4.55 -10.56
C GLY A 17 -0.12 -4.41 -11.45
N GLY A 18 -0.10 -3.34 -12.27
CA GLY A 18 1.00 -3.07 -13.21
C GLY A 18 1.02 -1.65 -13.75
N GLN A 19 0.46 -0.70 -13.00
CA GLN A 19 0.49 0.74 -13.31
C GLN A 19 0.97 1.45 -12.05
N SER A 20 2.16 2.03 -12.09
CA SER A 20 2.76 2.75 -10.96
C SER A 20 2.08 4.09 -10.68
N GLN A 21 1.52 4.71 -11.72
CA GLN A 21 0.88 6.02 -11.66
C GLN A 21 -0.28 6.06 -10.67
N VAL A 22 -0.95 4.92 -10.45
CA VAL A 22 -2.02 4.83 -9.46
C VAL A 22 -1.51 5.09 -8.05
N VAL A 23 -0.27 4.72 -7.75
CA VAL A 23 0.37 4.96 -6.45
C VAL A 23 0.76 6.43 -6.33
N THR A 24 1.43 6.99 -7.34
CA THR A 24 1.90 8.38 -7.30
C THR A 24 0.74 9.39 -7.32
N LEU A 25 -0.28 9.18 -8.17
CA LEU A 25 -1.47 10.03 -8.19
C LEU A 25 -2.22 10.04 -6.85
N ALA A 26 -2.34 8.87 -6.22
CA ALA A 26 -2.98 8.80 -4.92
C ALA A 26 -2.14 9.48 -3.82
N LEU A 27 -0.81 9.32 -3.87
CA LEU A 27 0.09 10.02 -2.98
C LEU A 27 0.01 11.54 -3.18
N ASP A 28 0.08 12.03 -4.42
CA ASP A 28 0.01 13.45 -4.75
C ASP A 28 -1.30 14.06 -4.26
N TRP A 29 -2.41 13.35 -4.44
CA TRP A 29 -3.72 13.79 -3.96
C TRP A 29 -3.79 13.86 -2.43
N LEU A 30 -3.20 12.91 -1.70
CA LEU A 30 -3.12 12.95 -0.24
C LEU A 30 -2.24 14.12 0.23
N LEU A 31 -1.09 14.32 -0.41
CA LEU A 31 -0.18 15.42 -0.08
C LEU A 31 -0.83 16.78 -0.36
N ALA A 32 -1.61 16.91 -1.43
CA ALA A 32 -2.37 18.11 -1.76
C ALA A 32 -3.47 18.43 -0.73
N GLN A 33 -3.95 17.43 0.01
CA GLN A 33 -4.86 17.61 1.15
C GLN A 33 -4.15 17.96 2.45
N GLY A 34 -2.82 18.08 2.44
CA GLY A 34 -2.03 18.34 3.63
C GLY A 34 -1.77 17.10 4.49
N GLU A 35 -2.02 15.89 3.98
CA GLU A 35 -1.76 14.66 4.72
C GLU A 35 -0.23 14.44 4.86
N GLU A 36 0.22 14.14 6.08
CA GLU A 36 1.63 13.89 6.39
C GLU A 36 1.97 12.40 6.21
N ILE A 37 2.18 11.99 4.94
CA ILE A 37 2.54 10.61 4.61
C ILE A 37 4.03 10.38 4.89
N ALA A 38 4.34 9.44 5.78
CA ALA A 38 5.72 9.09 6.14
C ALA A 38 6.27 7.91 5.33
N GLN A 39 5.38 7.07 4.81
CA GLN A 39 5.75 5.86 4.08
C GLN A 39 4.67 5.45 3.08
N VAL A 40 5.12 4.93 1.95
CA VAL A 40 4.29 4.23 0.95
C VAL A 40 4.65 2.76 0.96
N ILE A 41 3.65 1.91 1.15
CA ILE A 41 3.77 0.45 1.04
C ILE A 41 2.96 0.00 -0.18
N VAL A 42 3.65 -0.51 -1.19
CA VAL A 42 3.01 -1.06 -2.38
C VAL A 42 2.92 -2.57 -2.26
N VAL A 43 1.70 -3.09 -2.32
CA VAL A 43 1.42 -4.53 -2.31
C VAL A 43 1.07 -4.98 -3.73
N HIS A 44 1.74 -6.02 -4.23
CA HIS A 44 1.51 -6.52 -5.59
C HIS A 44 1.59 -8.05 -5.68
N VAL A 45 1.16 -8.60 -6.81
CA VAL A 45 1.35 -10.00 -7.22
C VAL A 45 2.09 -10.01 -8.56
N ALA A 46 2.39 -11.21 -9.07
CA ALA A 46 3.07 -11.40 -10.35
C ALA A 46 4.41 -10.66 -10.44
N PRO A 47 5.35 -10.84 -9.48
CA PRO A 47 6.64 -10.14 -9.52
C PRO A 47 7.43 -10.41 -10.80
N GLN A 48 7.22 -11.58 -11.42
CA GLN A 48 7.92 -11.99 -12.65
C GLN A 48 7.24 -11.48 -13.93
N ALA A 49 6.05 -10.87 -13.83
CA ALA A 49 5.40 -10.31 -15.00
C ALA A 49 6.12 -9.02 -15.45
N PRO A 50 6.51 -8.88 -16.72
CA PRO A 50 7.25 -7.71 -17.21
C PRO A 50 6.55 -6.37 -16.92
N ARG A 51 5.21 -6.36 -16.94
CA ARG A 51 4.40 -5.18 -16.60
C ARG A 51 4.55 -4.77 -15.14
N THR A 52 4.57 -5.73 -14.22
CA THR A 52 4.77 -5.48 -12.78
C THR A 52 6.19 -4.96 -12.55
N HIS A 53 7.19 -5.62 -13.14
CA HIS A 53 8.59 -5.19 -13.00
C HIS A 53 8.81 -3.75 -13.47
N LYS A 54 8.33 -3.43 -14.69
CA LYS A 54 8.42 -2.08 -15.24
C LYS A 54 7.71 -1.05 -14.36
N ALA A 55 6.54 -1.38 -13.81
CA ALA A 55 5.83 -0.48 -12.90
C ALA A 55 6.61 -0.27 -11.60
N LEU A 56 7.23 -1.31 -11.04
CA LEU A 56 8.06 -1.19 -9.84
C LEU A 56 9.32 -0.36 -10.07
N GLU A 57 9.99 -0.53 -11.21
CA GLU A 57 11.15 0.28 -11.59
C GLU A 57 10.76 1.76 -11.75
N GLN A 58 9.67 2.03 -12.47
CA GLN A 58 9.14 3.39 -12.63
C GLN A 58 8.77 4.00 -11.28
N LEU A 59 8.16 3.22 -10.39
CA LEU A 59 7.83 3.71 -9.05
C LEU A 59 9.10 3.99 -8.25
N ALA A 60 10.08 3.09 -8.26
CA ALA A 60 11.33 3.27 -7.53
C ALA A 60 12.11 4.52 -7.98
N SER A 61 12.06 4.88 -9.27
CA SER A 61 12.69 6.11 -9.76
C SER A 61 12.07 7.40 -9.21
N GLU A 62 10.81 7.36 -8.75
CA GLU A 62 10.14 8.50 -8.09
C GLU A 62 10.56 8.68 -6.62
N PHE A 63 11.20 7.66 -6.02
CA PHE A 63 11.61 7.62 -4.62
C PHE A 63 13.13 7.44 -4.44
N PRO A 64 13.99 8.28 -5.06
CA PRO A 64 15.44 8.14 -4.89
C PRO A 64 15.85 8.31 -3.42
N ARG A 65 16.46 7.28 -2.82
CA ARG A 65 16.96 7.29 -1.42
C ARG A 65 15.87 7.63 -0.39
N ASP A 66 14.71 6.97 -0.49
CA ASP A 66 13.59 7.16 0.45
C ASP A 66 13.05 8.60 0.50
N HIS A 67 13.10 9.27 -0.65
CA HIS A 67 12.65 10.63 -0.82
C HIS A 67 11.78 10.73 -2.07
N TYR A 68 10.53 11.16 -1.90
CA TYR A 68 9.60 11.36 -3.00
C TYR A 68 9.94 12.64 -3.76
N ALA A 69 10.41 12.49 -5.00
CA ALA A 69 11.00 13.57 -5.78
C ALA A 69 10.00 14.67 -6.13
N PHE A 70 8.78 14.31 -6.54
CA PHE A 70 7.76 15.27 -7.00
C PHE A 70 7.40 16.31 -5.93
N ALA A 71 7.19 15.88 -4.69
CA ALA A 71 6.82 16.78 -3.59
C ALA A 71 8.01 17.28 -2.75
N ASN A 72 9.23 16.83 -3.07
CA ASN A 72 10.44 17.09 -2.30
C ASN A 72 10.29 16.76 -0.80
N ARG A 73 9.83 15.53 -0.49
CA ARG A 73 9.56 15.06 0.88
C ARG A 73 10.25 13.74 1.18
N ALA A 74 10.74 13.58 2.42
CA ALA A 74 11.24 12.30 2.91
C ALA A 74 10.08 11.33 3.12
N ILE A 75 9.89 10.39 2.19
CA ILE A 75 8.84 9.39 2.20
C ILE A 75 9.46 8.08 1.78
N ARG A 76 9.44 7.09 2.68
CA ARG A 76 10.03 5.77 2.42
C ARG A 76 9.14 4.98 1.47
N LEU A 77 9.75 4.27 0.51
CA LEU A 77 9.04 3.34 -0.35
C LEU A 77 9.35 1.90 0.07
N ARG A 78 8.32 1.11 0.34
CA ARG A 78 8.45 -0.34 0.57
C ARG A 78 7.57 -1.09 -0.42
N VAL A 79 8.16 -2.03 -1.15
CA VAL A 79 7.44 -2.89 -2.08
C VAL A 79 7.33 -4.29 -1.49
N LEU A 80 6.11 -4.83 -1.46
CA LEU A 80 5.80 -6.14 -0.94
C LEU A 80 5.05 -6.97 -1.97
N SER A 81 5.51 -8.19 -2.18
CA SER A 81 4.78 -9.17 -2.98
C SER A 81 3.96 -10.07 -2.07
N VAL A 82 2.68 -10.27 -2.41
CA VAL A 82 1.82 -11.26 -1.76
C VAL A 82 2.41 -12.65 -1.99
N ARG A 83 2.48 -13.45 -0.93
CA ARG A 83 3.05 -14.80 -0.95
C ARG A 83 2.01 -15.81 -0.51
N ASP A 84 1.96 -16.93 -1.22
CA ASP A 84 1.49 -18.20 -0.69
C ASP A 84 2.68 -18.90 0.00
N ALA A 85 2.43 -19.86 0.89
CA ALA A 85 3.29 -20.49 1.90
C ALA A 85 4.82 -20.48 1.65
N ASN A 86 5.29 -20.61 0.40
CA ASN A 86 6.71 -20.55 0.04
C ASN A 86 7.08 -19.65 -1.15
N ALA A 87 6.12 -19.05 -1.87
CA ALA A 87 6.40 -18.35 -3.13
C ALA A 87 5.52 -17.11 -3.34
N PRO A 88 6.04 -16.06 -4.02
CA PRO A 88 5.21 -14.97 -4.49
C PRO A 88 4.09 -15.45 -5.41
N LEU A 89 2.87 -14.99 -5.17
CA LEU A 89 1.73 -15.31 -6.01
C LEU A 89 1.92 -14.72 -7.41
N GLN A 90 1.66 -15.54 -8.43
CA GLN A 90 1.70 -15.10 -9.83
C GLN A 90 0.39 -14.44 -10.26
N ASP A 91 -0.73 -14.84 -9.66
CA ASP A 91 -2.03 -14.18 -9.79
C ASP A 91 -2.97 -14.69 -8.68
N ILE A 92 -4.19 -14.17 -8.60
CA ILE A 92 -5.25 -14.65 -7.70
C ILE A 92 -6.28 -15.40 -8.53
N ARG A 93 -6.19 -16.73 -8.60
CA ARG A 93 -7.04 -17.57 -9.48
C ARG A 93 -7.88 -18.58 -8.71
N THR A 94 -7.48 -18.91 -7.50
CA THR A 94 -8.13 -19.89 -6.63
C THR A 94 -8.62 -19.24 -5.34
N GLU A 95 -9.48 -19.95 -4.62
CA GLU A 95 -9.89 -19.57 -3.26
C GLU A 95 -8.70 -19.51 -2.31
N ALA A 96 -7.75 -20.46 -2.44
CA ALA A 96 -6.52 -20.45 -1.66
C ALA A 96 -5.67 -19.19 -1.93
N ASP A 97 -5.56 -18.73 -3.18
CA ASP A 97 -4.85 -17.48 -3.50
C ASP A 97 -5.55 -16.26 -2.88
N ALA A 98 -6.89 -16.26 -2.89
CA ALA A 98 -7.69 -15.18 -2.31
C ALA A 98 -7.51 -15.14 -0.79
N GLU A 99 -7.58 -16.29 -0.13
CA GLU A 99 -7.34 -16.43 1.31
C GLU A 99 -5.91 -16.01 1.68
N ALA A 100 -4.90 -16.46 0.95
CA ALA A 100 -3.50 -16.05 1.16
C ALA A 100 -3.33 -14.52 1.00
N THR A 101 -3.99 -13.93 -0.01
CA THR A 101 -3.99 -12.48 -0.21
C THR A 101 -4.65 -11.74 0.94
N TRP A 102 -5.81 -12.23 1.41
CA TRP A 102 -6.52 -11.65 2.54
C TRP A 102 -5.69 -11.73 3.83
N GLN A 103 -5.13 -12.90 4.15
CA GLN A 103 -4.27 -13.09 5.32
C GLN A 103 -3.01 -12.24 5.26
N PHE A 104 -2.43 -12.05 4.07
CA PHE A 104 -1.29 -11.16 3.87
C PHE A 104 -1.69 -9.71 4.19
N MET A 105 -2.78 -9.22 3.60
CA MET A 105 -3.27 -7.87 3.84
C MET A 105 -3.67 -7.65 5.29
N TYR A 106 -4.40 -8.58 5.89
CA TYR A 106 -4.82 -8.51 7.29
C TYR A 106 -3.61 -8.42 8.23
N ARG A 107 -2.60 -9.28 8.07
CA ARG A 107 -1.39 -9.24 8.89
C ARG A 107 -0.62 -7.93 8.72
N LEU A 108 -0.42 -7.50 7.47
CA LEU A 108 0.25 -6.23 7.19
C LEU A 108 -0.46 -5.05 7.86
N LEU A 109 -1.77 -4.92 7.67
CA LEU A 109 -2.54 -3.82 8.26
C LEU A 109 -2.56 -3.91 9.79
N ALA A 110 -2.71 -5.10 10.36
CA ALA A 110 -2.69 -5.31 11.80
C ALA A 110 -1.35 -4.94 12.43
N GLU A 111 -0.23 -5.33 11.81
CA GLU A 111 1.13 -4.97 12.26
C GLU A 111 1.33 -3.45 12.27
N LEU A 112 0.93 -2.76 11.20
CA LEU A 112 1.05 -1.29 11.14
C LEU A 112 0.16 -0.60 12.17
N LYS A 113 -1.04 -1.14 12.42
CA LYS A 113 -1.94 -0.64 13.47
C LYS A 113 -1.40 -0.87 14.87
N GLN A 114 -0.78 -2.02 15.13
CA GLN A 114 -0.11 -2.32 16.41
C GLN A 114 1.06 -1.35 16.68
N GLN A 115 1.69 -0.85 15.62
CA GLN A 115 2.73 0.19 15.71
C GLN A 115 2.14 1.62 15.89
N GLY A 116 0.82 1.76 15.95
CA GLY A 116 0.12 3.03 16.18
C GLY A 116 -0.04 3.91 14.95
N HIS A 117 0.17 3.38 13.74
CA HIS A 117 0.05 4.15 12.50
C HIS A 117 -1.40 4.38 12.07
N ALA A 118 -1.65 5.53 11.44
CA ALA A 118 -2.89 5.79 10.70
C ALA A 118 -2.71 5.33 9.24
N LEU A 119 -3.73 4.69 8.67
CA LEU A 119 -3.61 4.03 7.37
C LEU A 119 -4.54 4.65 6.32
N ASP A 120 -3.98 5.01 5.17
CA ASP A 120 -4.73 5.29 3.94
C ASP A 120 -4.55 4.09 3.00
N LEU A 121 -5.58 3.27 2.84
CA LEU A 121 -5.58 2.14 1.90
C LEU A 121 -6.10 2.61 0.54
N VAL A 122 -5.27 2.51 -0.49
CA VAL A 122 -5.62 2.76 -1.88
C VAL A 122 -5.75 1.46 -2.64
N VAL A 123 -6.93 1.27 -3.23
CA VAL A 123 -7.22 0.08 -4.02
C VAL A 123 -7.18 0.45 -5.50
N ALA A 124 -6.11 0.04 -6.18
CA ALA A 124 -5.96 0.22 -7.62
C ALA A 124 -6.84 -0.76 -8.41
N GLY A 125 -7.42 -0.28 -9.52
CA GLY A 125 -8.37 -1.05 -10.34
C GLY A 125 -7.80 -2.27 -11.08
N GLY A 126 -6.47 -2.47 -11.13
CA GLY A 126 -5.84 -3.47 -12.01
C GLY A 126 -6.13 -4.94 -11.67
N ARG A 127 -6.26 -5.30 -10.39
CA ARG A 127 -6.53 -6.67 -9.94
C ARG A 127 -7.66 -6.68 -8.91
N ARG A 128 -8.89 -6.74 -9.41
CA ARG A 128 -10.12 -6.59 -8.60
C ARG A 128 -10.14 -7.48 -7.36
N MET A 129 -9.73 -8.74 -7.47
CA MET A 129 -9.69 -9.66 -6.33
C MET A 129 -8.74 -9.19 -5.22
N MET A 130 -7.54 -8.71 -5.56
CA MET A 130 -6.62 -8.15 -4.57
C MET A 130 -7.24 -6.94 -3.87
N GLY A 131 -7.89 -6.07 -4.63
CA GLY A 131 -8.57 -4.92 -4.09
C GLY A 131 -9.71 -5.27 -3.15
N LEU A 132 -10.47 -6.34 -3.44
CA LEU A 132 -11.52 -6.85 -2.57
C LEU A 132 -10.96 -7.44 -1.28
N MET A 133 -9.89 -8.25 -1.37
CA MET A 133 -9.26 -8.85 -0.19
C MET A 133 -8.60 -7.79 0.72
N ALA A 134 -7.98 -6.78 0.12
CA ALA A 134 -7.44 -5.63 0.86
C ALA A 134 -8.56 -4.86 1.59
N GLN A 135 -9.69 -4.62 0.92
CA GLN A 135 -10.83 -3.94 1.54
C GLN A 135 -11.49 -4.76 2.65
N SER A 136 -11.68 -6.06 2.44
CA SER A 136 -12.28 -6.90 3.49
C SER A 136 -11.39 -6.99 4.73
N ALA A 137 -10.07 -7.04 4.56
CA ALA A 137 -9.13 -6.93 5.68
C ALA A 137 -9.23 -5.56 6.38
N ALA A 138 -9.31 -4.47 5.60
CA ALA A 138 -9.47 -3.13 6.15
C ALA A 138 -10.78 -2.95 6.93
N LEU A 139 -11.90 -3.51 6.46
CA LEU A 139 -13.20 -3.43 7.14
C LEU A 139 -13.17 -3.98 8.57
N LEU A 140 -12.30 -4.94 8.87
CA LEU A 140 -12.17 -5.52 10.21
C LEU A 140 -11.23 -4.73 11.12
N LEU A 141 -10.26 -4.02 10.54
CA LEU A 141 -9.17 -3.40 11.28
C LEU A 141 -9.29 -1.88 11.37
N PHE A 142 -9.87 -1.21 10.39
CA PHE A 142 -9.85 0.25 10.26
C PHE A 142 -10.73 0.89 11.32
N GLY A 143 -10.16 1.92 11.96
CA GLY A 143 -10.86 2.78 12.92
C GLY A 143 -11.13 4.17 12.33
N HIS A 144 -11.50 5.10 13.20
CA HIS A 144 -11.89 6.46 12.79
C HIS A 144 -10.76 7.31 12.16
N ARG A 145 -9.49 6.88 12.28
CA ARG A 145 -8.33 7.56 11.67
C ARG A 145 -7.93 7.00 10.31
N ASP A 146 -8.48 5.84 9.94
CA ASP A 146 -8.08 5.10 8.75
C ASP A 146 -9.07 5.35 7.62
N ARG A 147 -8.60 5.29 6.37
CA ARG A 147 -9.42 5.61 5.19
C ARG A 147 -9.17 4.64 4.06
N VAL A 148 -10.25 4.17 3.42
CA VAL A 148 -10.19 3.41 2.17
C VAL A 148 -10.51 4.34 1.02
N ARG A 149 -9.67 4.36 -0.02
CA ARG A 149 -9.79 5.24 -1.17
C ARG A 149 -9.69 4.45 -2.47
N ARG A 150 -10.50 4.86 -3.44
CA ARG A 150 -10.43 4.40 -4.83
C ARG A 150 -9.94 5.57 -5.68
N ILE A 151 -9.13 5.25 -6.67
CA ILE A 151 -8.54 6.13 -7.66
C ILE A 151 -8.88 5.61 -9.04
#